data_AF-A0A0C2CCT3-F1
#
_entry.id   AF-A0A0C2CCT3-F1
#
_cell.length_a   1.000
_cell.length_b   1.000
_cell.length_c   1.000
_cell.angle_alpha   90.00
_cell.angle_beta   90.00
_cell.angle_gamma   90.00
#
_symmetry.space_group_name_H-M   'P 1'
#
loop_
_entity.id
_entity.type
_entity.pdbx_description
1 polymer ?
#
loop_
_entity_poly.entity_id
_entity_poly.type
_entity_poly.pdbx_seq_one_letter_code
_entity_poly.pdbx_strand_id
1 'polypeptide(L)'
;VITIIQMFPEFLPEKLQKDAAAFDLPANDKKRALLALGNYLSAVRADLSKQLDQYNRDRFQSQSNLNPEYLKNLHISLQVVDTALLKCYLQTRPSLVDSLLRLHNNSCFFEDAESILKAENRLPSLFILYESRKKHEMALELLRSQYQDPDSDPFFHGFDRIVGYLQTLGNTHLELIFKYTRWVLDKDVAAGLEVFTGEDSDLARNLDRQA
;
A
#
# COMPACT_ATOMS: atom_id res chain seq x y z
N VAL A 1 -6.02 20.21 -9.77
CA VAL A 1 -6.13 19.06 -8.84
C VAL A 1 -6.38 19.51 -7.41
N ILE A 2 -5.46 20.26 -6.78
CA ILE A 2 -5.60 20.71 -5.38
C ILE A 2 -6.91 21.47 -5.13
N THR A 3 -7.31 22.39 -6.02
CA THR A 3 -8.57 23.15 -5.91
C THR A 3 -9.83 22.29 -5.91
N ILE A 4 -9.80 21.13 -6.60
CA ILE A 4 -10.93 20.19 -6.64
C ILE A 4 -10.93 19.34 -5.35
N ILE A 5 -9.76 18.92 -4.87
CA ILE A 5 -9.64 18.21 -3.59
C ILE A 5 -10.11 19.09 -2.43
N GLN A 6 -9.86 20.40 -2.48
CA GLN A 6 -10.37 21.37 -1.50
C GLN A 6 -11.90 21.43 -1.41
N MET A 7 -12.64 20.94 -2.42
CA MET A 7 -14.11 20.83 -2.35
C MET A 7 -14.59 19.70 -1.42
N PHE A 8 -13.67 18.85 -0.95
CA PHE A 8 -13.93 17.73 -0.03
C PHE A 8 -12.99 17.85 1.17
N PRO A 9 -13.33 18.68 2.18
CA PRO A 9 -12.48 18.95 3.32
C PRO A 9 -11.97 17.69 4.02
N GLU A 10 -12.80 16.63 4.10
CA GLU A 10 -12.43 15.34 4.70
C GLU A 10 -11.17 14.69 4.09
N PHE A 11 -10.83 15.08 2.87
CA PHE A 11 -9.64 14.58 2.19
C PHE A 11 -8.38 15.38 2.49
N LEU A 12 -8.51 16.59 3.04
CA LEU A 12 -7.40 17.41 3.50
C LEU A 12 -6.92 16.99 4.90
N PRO A 13 -5.64 17.22 5.23
CA PRO A 13 -5.14 17.14 6.60
C PRO A 13 -5.95 18.06 7.54
N GLU A 14 -6.12 17.69 8.81
CA GLU A 14 -6.93 18.45 9.80
C GLU A 14 -6.58 19.94 9.88
N LYS A 15 -5.30 20.28 9.71
CA LYS A 15 -4.82 21.68 9.71
C LYS A 15 -5.37 22.51 8.55
N LEU A 16 -5.71 21.87 7.43
CA LEU A 16 -6.23 22.49 6.21
C LEU A 16 -7.75 22.34 6.07
N GLN A 17 -8.40 21.58 6.96
CA GLN A 17 -9.86 21.41 6.99
C GLN A 17 -10.59 22.69 7.42
N LYS A 18 -9.96 23.52 8.27
CA LYS A 18 -10.60 24.72 8.85
C LYS A 18 -10.95 25.81 7.84
N ASP A 19 -10.24 25.86 6.71
CA ASP A 19 -10.43 26.87 5.66
C ASP A 19 -11.28 26.36 4.49
N ALA A 20 -11.71 25.10 4.52
CA ALA A 20 -12.43 24.47 3.43
C ALA A 20 -13.95 24.50 3.71
N ALA A 21 -14.70 25.10 2.80
CA ALA A 21 -16.16 25.10 2.86
C ALA A 21 -16.67 23.67 2.65
N ALA A 22 -17.11 23.02 3.72
CA ALA A 22 -17.82 21.76 3.62
C ALA A 22 -19.11 21.98 2.83
N PHE A 23 -19.19 21.42 1.63
CA PHE A 23 -20.44 21.40 0.88
C PHE A 23 -21.40 20.43 1.56
N ASP A 24 -22.47 20.97 2.15
CA ASP A 24 -23.57 20.17 2.70
C ASP A 24 -24.41 19.63 1.53
N LEU A 25 -23.93 18.56 0.93
CA LEU A 25 -24.56 17.85 -0.19
C LEU A 25 -25.45 16.71 0.35
N PRO A 26 -26.65 16.51 -0.20
CA PRO A 26 -27.44 15.31 0.06
C PRO A 26 -26.61 14.05 -0.16
N ALA A 27 -26.79 13.01 0.67
CA ALA A 27 -25.94 11.82 0.66
C ALA A 27 -25.76 11.17 -0.73
N ASN A 28 -26.81 11.17 -1.55
CA ASN A 28 -26.76 10.66 -2.92
C ASN A 28 -25.89 11.53 -3.84
N ASP A 29 -25.97 12.85 -3.70
CA ASP A 29 -25.18 13.78 -4.51
C ASP A 29 -23.72 13.79 -4.04
N LYS A 30 -23.48 13.65 -2.73
CA LYS A 30 -22.13 13.41 -2.19
C LYS A 30 -21.51 12.16 -2.80
N LYS A 31 -22.24 11.03 -2.82
CA LYS A 31 -21.75 9.77 -3.43
C LYS A 31 -21.45 9.92 -4.93
N ARG A 32 -22.31 10.61 -5.68
CA ARG A 32 -22.08 10.90 -7.12
C ARG A 32 -20.85 11.78 -7.32
N ALA A 33 -20.69 12.81 -6.50
CA ALA A 33 -19.56 13.71 -6.56
C ALA A 33 -18.23 12.97 -6.26
N LEU A 34 -18.24 12.08 -5.26
CA LEU A 34 -17.08 11.23 -4.94
C LEU A 34 -16.75 10.24 -6.07
N LEU A 35 -17.76 9.65 -6.72
CA LEU A 35 -17.54 8.77 -7.87
C LEU A 35 -16.92 9.53 -9.06
N ALA A 36 -17.42 10.74 -9.33
CA ALA A 36 -16.87 11.61 -10.37
C ALA A 36 -15.44 12.06 -10.03
N LEU A 37 -15.18 12.42 -8.78
CA LEU A 37 -13.85 12.75 -8.29
C LEU A 37 -12.89 11.57 -8.45
N GLY A 38 -13.29 10.36 -8.03
CA GLY A 38 -12.47 9.16 -8.20
C GLY A 38 -12.12 8.89 -9.66
N ASN A 39 -13.07 9.06 -10.59
CA ASN A 39 -12.80 8.92 -12.03
C ASN A 39 -11.81 9.98 -12.54
N TYR A 40 -12.00 11.24 -12.14
CA TYR A 40 -11.11 12.33 -12.52
C TYR A 40 -9.69 12.11 -11.98
N LEU A 41 -9.56 11.80 -10.69
CA LEU A 41 -8.26 11.55 -10.06
C LEU A 41 -7.56 10.34 -10.67
N SER A 42 -8.30 9.28 -11.04
CA SER A 42 -7.72 8.13 -11.73
C SER A 42 -7.14 8.51 -13.10
N ALA A 43 -7.81 9.40 -13.85
CA ALA A 43 -7.30 9.88 -15.13
C ALA A 43 -6.06 10.78 -14.94
N VAL A 44 -6.10 11.69 -13.97
CA VAL A 44 -4.95 12.54 -13.60
C VAL A 44 -3.76 11.68 -13.18
N ARG A 45 -3.97 10.66 -12.34
CA ARG A 45 -2.92 9.74 -11.92
C ARG A 45 -2.26 9.05 -13.11
N ALA A 46 -3.06 8.56 -14.06
CA ALA A 46 -2.54 7.89 -15.25
C ALA A 46 -1.65 8.81 -16.09
N ASP A 47 -2.02 10.09 -16.21
CA ASP A 47 -1.20 11.10 -16.88
C ASP A 47 0.10 11.39 -16.11
N LEU A 48 0.02 11.60 -14.80
CA LEU A 48 1.20 11.81 -13.95
C LEU A 48 2.17 10.62 -13.99
N SER A 49 1.67 9.38 -13.98
CA SER A 49 2.49 8.18 -14.12
C SER A 49 3.21 8.16 -15.47
N LYS A 50 2.53 8.50 -16.57
CA LYS A 50 3.16 8.57 -17.91
C LYS A 50 4.25 9.65 -17.96
N GLN A 51 4.01 10.81 -17.35
CA GLN A 51 5.00 11.89 -17.27
C GLN A 51 6.23 11.47 -16.46
N LEU A 52 6.03 10.76 -15.35
CA LEU A 52 7.12 10.23 -14.52
C LEU A 52 7.94 9.18 -15.28
N ASP A 53 7.28 8.25 -15.97
CA ASP A 53 7.96 7.22 -16.76
C ASP A 53 8.74 7.83 -17.93
N GLN A 54 8.19 8.86 -18.58
CA GLN A 54 8.89 9.60 -19.62
C GLN A 54 10.13 10.30 -19.07
N TYR A 55 10.01 11.01 -17.95
CA TYR A 55 11.15 11.66 -17.29
C TYR A 55 12.26 10.65 -16.95
N ASN A 56 11.87 9.49 -16.42
CA ASN A 56 12.83 8.43 -16.11
C ASN A 56 13.53 7.90 -17.36
N ARG A 57 12.80 7.68 -18.47
CA ARG A 57 13.39 7.29 -19.76
C ARG A 57 14.40 8.31 -20.26
N ASP A 58 14.04 9.59 -20.25
CA ASP A 58 14.91 10.68 -20.70
C ASP A 58 16.19 10.79 -19.84
N ARG A 59 16.06 10.50 -18.54
CA ARG A 59 17.20 10.40 -17.61
C ARG A 59 18.13 9.26 -17.94
N PHE A 60 17.61 8.08 -18.26
CA PHE A 60 18.43 6.95 -18.69
C PHE A 60 19.12 7.20 -20.03
N GLN A 61 18.52 8.01 -20.91
CA GLN A 61 19.09 8.39 -22.21
C GLN A 61 20.08 9.57 -22.12
N SER A 62 20.47 10.00 -20.92
CA SER A 62 21.45 11.07 -20.67
C SER A 62 21.11 12.41 -21.33
N GLN A 63 19.83 12.77 -21.40
CA GLN A 63 19.44 14.13 -21.81
C GLN A 63 19.89 15.14 -20.75
N SER A 64 20.71 16.11 -21.14
CA SER A 64 21.49 16.98 -20.25
C SER A 64 20.72 18.13 -19.58
N ASN A 65 19.41 18.26 -19.80
CA ASN A 65 18.59 19.38 -19.30
C ASN A 65 17.36 18.92 -18.48
N LEU A 66 17.50 17.89 -17.64
CA LEU A 66 16.40 17.47 -16.78
C LEU A 66 16.24 18.42 -15.59
N ASN A 67 15.04 18.99 -15.44
CA ASN A 67 14.70 19.84 -14.31
C ASN A 67 14.39 18.99 -13.06
N PRO A 68 15.18 19.05 -11.97
CA PRO A 68 14.92 18.29 -10.75
C PRO A 68 13.65 18.75 -10.02
N GLU A 69 13.31 20.04 -10.13
CA GLU A 69 12.11 20.60 -9.49
C GLU A 69 10.83 20.06 -10.14
N TYR A 70 10.86 19.82 -11.44
CA TYR A 70 9.74 19.19 -12.14
C TYR A 70 9.49 17.76 -11.64
N LEU A 71 10.54 16.94 -11.48
CA LEU A 71 10.43 15.59 -10.93
C LEU A 71 9.85 15.61 -9.51
N LYS A 72 10.34 16.53 -8.67
CA LYS A 72 9.82 16.72 -7.32
C LYS A 72 8.33 17.06 -7.33
N ASN A 73 7.89 17.97 -8.20
CA ASN A 73 6.48 18.34 -8.35
C ASN A 73 5.61 17.18 -8.86
N LEU A 74 6.13 16.31 -9.74
CA LEU A 74 5.44 15.09 -10.16
C LEU A 74 5.21 14.14 -8.99
N HIS A 75 6.24 13.90 -8.16
CA HIS A 75 6.11 13.06 -6.97
C HIS A 75 5.12 13.63 -5.96
N ILE A 76 5.18 14.92 -5.66
CA ILE A 76 4.23 15.59 -4.76
C ILE A 76 2.80 15.46 -5.32
N SER A 77 2.62 15.66 -6.63
CA SER A 77 1.30 15.55 -7.27
C SER A 77 0.77 14.12 -7.21
N LEU A 78 1.59 13.11 -7.50
CA LEU A 78 1.21 11.70 -7.38
C LEU A 78 0.85 11.34 -5.94
N GLN A 79 1.62 11.82 -4.96
CA GLN A 79 1.34 11.56 -3.55
C GLN A 79 -0.02 12.12 -3.12
N VAL A 80 -0.32 13.36 -3.52
CA VAL A 80 -1.61 13.99 -3.20
C VAL A 80 -2.76 13.26 -3.91
N VAL A 81 -2.58 12.91 -5.18
CA VAL A 81 -3.59 12.20 -5.98
C VAL A 81 -3.84 10.79 -5.44
N ASP A 82 -2.80 10.03 -5.12
CA ASP A 82 -2.93 8.65 -4.63
C ASP A 82 -3.58 8.60 -3.24
N THR A 83 -3.19 9.49 -2.32
CA THR A 83 -3.82 9.57 -1.00
C THR A 83 -5.30 9.99 -1.11
N ALA A 84 -5.64 10.92 -2.00
CA ALA A 84 -7.03 11.30 -2.24
C ALA A 84 -7.83 10.17 -2.92
N LEU A 85 -7.23 9.44 -3.86
CA LEU A 85 -7.84 8.27 -4.50
C LEU A 85 -8.13 7.16 -3.49
N LEU A 86 -7.21 6.88 -2.57
CA LEU A 86 -7.41 5.91 -1.50
C LEU A 86 -8.68 6.22 -0.70
N LYS A 87 -8.81 7.47 -0.23
CA LYS A 87 -10.00 7.92 0.51
C LYS A 87 -11.27 7.85 -0.36
N CYS A 88 -11.21 8.25 -1.63
CA CYS A 88 -12.35 8.15 -2.55
C CYS A 88 -12.79 6.69 -2.78
N TYR A 89 -11.84 5.78 -3.00
CA TYR A 89 -12.13 4.37 -3.25
C TYR A 89 -12.69 3.67 -2.03
N LEU A 90 -12.19 3.96 -0.83
CA LEU A 90 -12.77 3.42 0.41
C LEU A 90 -14.26 3.76 0.55
N GLN A 91 -14.66 4.98 0.16
CA GLN A 91 -16.06 5.42 0.26
C GLN A 91 -16.95 4.99 -0.90
N THR A 92 -16.38 4.71 -2.08
CA THR A 92 -17.18 4.52 -3.30
C THR A 92 -16.95 3.19 -4.02
N ARG A 93 -15.72 2.70 -4.07
CA ARG A 93 -15.30 1.51 -4.83
C ARG A 93 -14.21 0.74 -4.07
N PRO A 94 -14.53 0.07 -2.95
CA PRO A 94 -13.53 -0.60 -2.11
C PRO A 94 -12.69 -1.65 -2.85
N SER A 95 -13.26 -2.28 -3.89
CA SER A 95 -12.55 -3.25 -4.73
C SER A 95 -11.33 -2.68 -5.47
N LEU A 96 -11.21 -1.35 -5.62
CA LEU A 96 -10.09 -0.69 -6.27
C LEU A 96 -8.96 -0.32 -5.31
N VAL A 97 -9.18 -0.43 -3.99
CA VAL A 97 -8.18 -0.06 -2.97
C VAL A 97 -6.93 -0.90 -3.13
N ASP A 98 -7.08 -2.22 -3.13
CA ASP A 98 -5.93 -3.11 -3.25
C ASP A 98 -5.23 -2.98 -4.60
N SER A 99 -5.98 -2.75 -5.68
CA SER A 99 -5.42 -2.48 -7.00
C SER A 99 -4.55 -1.22 -6.99
N LEU A 100 -4.98 -0.15 -6.32
CA LEU A 100 -4.20 1.08 -6.16
C LEU A 100 -2.92 0.85 -5.33
N LEU A 101 -3.02 0.10 -4.23
CA LEU A 101 -1.90 -0.16 -3.31
C LEU A 101 -0.82 -1.07 -3.90
N ARG A 102 -1.20 -1.95 -4.84
CA ARG A 102 -0.27 -2.84 -5.57
C ARG A 102 0.51 -2.17 -6.69
N LEU A 103 0.16 -0.95 -7.08
CA LEU A 103 0.89 -0.24 -8.14
C LEU A 103 2.33 0.04 -7.67
N HIS A 104 3.31 -0.33 -8.48
CA HIS A 104 4.73 -0.16 -8.15
C HIS A 104 5.12 1.30 -7.89
N ASN A 105 4.41 2.25 -8.53
CA ASN A 105 4.59 3.68 -8.37
C ASN A 105 3.51 4.32 -7.49
N ASN A 106 2.75 3.52 -6.72
CA ASN A 106 1.86 4.05 -5.69
C ASN A 106 2.67 4.98 -4.79
N SER A 107 2.17 6.20 -4.64
CA SER A 107 2.85 7.30 -3.97
C SER A 107 2.09 7.79 -2.75
N CYS A 108 1.07 7.06 -2.26
CA CYS A 108 0.40 7.40 -1.00
C CYS A 108 1.42 7.73 0.09
N PHE A 109 1.12 8.75 0.90
CA PHE A 109 1.91 8.99 2.10
C PHE A 109 1.69 7.81 3.06
N PHE A 110 2.76 7.17 3.51
CA PHE A 110 2.67 5.88 4.19
C PHE A 110 1.86 5.98 5.47
N GLU A 111 2.17 6.98 6.29
CA GLU A 111 1.55 7.22 7.59
C GLU A 111 0.07 7.57 7.45
N ASP A 112 -0.29 8.34 6.42
CA ASP A 112 -1.70 8.66 6.12
C ASP A 112 -2.44 7.39 5.68
N ALA A 113 -1.88 6.64 4.72
CA ALA A 113 -2.50 5.43 4.21
C ALA A 113 -2.68 4.36 5.30
N GLU A 114 -1.66 4.16 6.13
CA GLU A 114 -1.72 3.28 7.29
C GLU A 114 -2.84 3.71 8.25
N SER A 115 -2.90 4.99 8.62
CA SER A 115 -3.91 5.53 9.53
C SER A 115 -5.32 5.38 8.97
N ILE A 116 -5.50 5.67 7.67
CA ILE A 116 -6.78 5.55 6.98
C ILE A 116 -7.26 4.09 6.95
N LEU A 117 -6.39 3.15 6.58
CA LEU A 117 -6.75 1.72 6.48
C LEU A 117 -7.05 1.12 7.85
N LYS A 118 -6.33 1.54 8.91
CA LYS A 118 -6.62 1.15 10.30
C LYS A 118 -7.97 1.70 10.76
N ALA A 119 -8.27 2.97 10.49
CA ALA A 119 -9.54 3.60 10.88
C ALA A 119 -10.76 2.93 10.24
N GLU A 120 -10.62 2.43 9.00
CA GLU A 120 -11.66 1.71 8.26
C GLU A 120 -11.67 0.19 8.53
N ASN A 121 -10.82 -0.30 9.45
CA ASN A 121 -10.61 -1.72 9.74
C ASN A 121 -10.33 -2.59 8.48
N ARG A 122 -9.61 -2.03 7.50
CA ARG A 122 -9.25 -2.69 6.23
C ARG A 122 -7.90 -3.39 6.35
N LEU A 123 -7.78 -4.32 7.28
CA LEU A 123 -6.50 -4.99 7.59
C LEU A 123 -5.90 -5.77 6.40
N PRO A 124 -6.67 -6.47 5.53
CA PRO A 124 -6.09 -7.10 4.34
C PRO A 124 -5.43 -6.09 3.38
N SER A 125 -6.06 -4.93 3.17
CA SER A 125 -5.50 -3.83 2.39
C SER A 125 -4.27 -3.22 3.08
N LEU A 126 -4.26 -3.16 4.42
CA LEU A 126 -3.11 -2.70 5.20
C LEU A 126 -1.91 -3.64 5.04
N PHE A 127 -2.14 -4.95 5.03
CA PHE A 127 -1.09 -5.93 4.71
C PHE A 127 -0.48 -5.66 3.33
N ILE A 128 -1.31 -5.43 2.31
CA ILE A 128 -0.86 -5.12 0.95
C ILE A 128 -0.02 -3.84 0.91
N LEU A 129 -0.40 -2.81 1.70
CA LEU A 129 0.41 -1.59 1.84
C LEU A 129 1.79 -1.90 2.46
N TYR A 130 1.85 -2.69 3.53
CA TYR A 130 3.13 -3.06 4.15
C TYR A 130 4.00 -3.88 3.20
N GLU A 131 3.41 -4.83 2.49
CA GLU A 131 4.08 -5.62 1.46
C GLU A 131 4.65 -4.73 0.34
N SER A 132 3.83 -3.89 -0.28
CA SER A 132 4.26 -3.04 -1.40
C SER A 132 5.31 -2.02 -1.00
N ARG A 133 5.33 -1.60 0.27
CA ARG A 133 6.32 -0.68 0.84
C ARG A 133 7.48 -1.37 1.55
N LYS A 134 7.61 -2.70 1.42
CA LYS A 134 8.70 -3.49 2.02
C LYS A 134 8.83 -3.30 3.53
N LYS A 135 7.72 -3.03 4.22
CA LYS A 135 7.64 -2.94 5.68
C LYS A 135 7.47 -4.34 6.27
N HIS A 136 8.47 -5.20 6.03
CA HIS A 136 8.39 -6.64 6.27
C HIS A 136 8.05 -7.01 7.71
N GLU A 137 8.67 -6.33 8.69
CA GLU A 137 8.36 -6.59 10.10
C GLU A 137 6.92 -6.22 10.47
N MET A 138 6.40 -5.10 9.94
CA MET A 138 5.01 -4.67 10.18
C MET A 138 4.01 -5.62 9.51
N ALA A 139 4.34 -6.12 8.31
CA ALA A 139 3.53 -7.11 7.59
C ALA A 139 3.44 -8.42 8.38
N LEU A 140 4.58 -8.94 8.84
CA LEU A 140 4.64 -10.20 9.61
C LEU A 140 3.96 -10.08 10.98
N GLU A 141 4.15 -8.95 11.68
CA GLU A 141 3.48 -8.71 12.96
C GLU A 141 1.95 -8.59 12.78
N LEU A 142 1.48 -7.98 11.69
CA LEU A 142 0.05 -7.92 11.37
C LEU A 142 -0.50 -9.34 11.12
N LEU A 143 0.18 -10.15 10.30
CA LEU A 143 -0.25 -11.54 10.06
C LEU A 143 -0.31 -12.34 11.36
N ARG A 144 0.73 -12.24 12.21
CA ARG A 144 0.81 -12.93 13.48
C ARG A 144 -0.30 -12.51 14.44
N SER A 145 -0.49 -11.21 14.64
CA SER A 145 -1.49 -10.69 15.58
C SER A 145 -2.91 -11.06 15.15
N GLN A 146 -3.20 -11.00 13.85
CA GLN A 146 -4.51 -11.40 13.32
C GLN A 146 -4.74 -12.91 13.37
N TYR A 147 -3.72 -13.73 13.10
CA TYR A 147 -3.83 -15.18 13.26
C TYR A 147 -4.24 -15.60 14.69
N GLN A 148 -3.81 -14.83 15.70
CA GLN A 148 -4.15 -15.10 17.11
C GLN A 148 -5.56 -14.61 17.50
N ASP A 149 -6.21 -13.82 16.64
CA ASP A 149 -7.55 -13.28 16.85
C ASP A 149 -8.59 -14.21 16.19
N PRO A 150 -9.46 -14.88 16.98
CA PRO A 150 -10.50 -15.76 16.46
C PRO A 150 -11.54 -15.06 15.57
N ASP A 151 -11.70 -13.73 15.73
CA ASP A 151 -12.69 -12.92 15.00
C ASP A 151 -12.07 -12.20 13.78
N SER A 152 -10.82 -12.55 13.43
CA SER A 152 -10.11 -11.92 12.31
C SER A 152 -10.69 -12.24 10.94
N ASP A 153 -10.31 -11.43 9.94
CA ASP A 153 -10.70 -11.67 8.56
C ASP A 153 -10.09 -13.00 8.06
N PRO A 154 -10.85 -13.86 7.32
CA PRO A 154 -10.35 -15.11 6.77
C PRO A 154 -9.05 -15.00 5.97
N PHE A 155 -8.73 -13.82 5.45
CA PHE A 155 -7.45 -13.50 4.85
C PHE A 155 -6.23 -13.84 5.73
N PHE A 156 -6.38 -13.79 7.05
CA PHE A 156 -5.32 -14.01 8.05
C PHE A 156 -5.31 -15.41 8.66
N HIS A 157 -6.26 -16.28 8.28
CA HIS A 157 -6.35 -17.61 8.84
C HIS A 157 -5.28 -18.54 8.26
N GLY A 158 -4.77 -19.44 9.09
CA GLY A 158 -3.77 -20.42 8.70
C GLY A 158 -2.36 -19.85 8.52
N PHE A 159 -1.43 -20.71 8.12
CA PHE A 159 -0.03 -20.35 7.96
C PHE A 159 0.37 -20.03 6.52
N ASP A 160 -0.42 -20.42 5.52
CA ASP A 160 -0.08 -20.30 4.09
C ASP A 160 0.44 -18.91 3.71
N ARG A 161 -0.22 -17.85 4.19
CA ARG A 161 0.18 -16.47 3.90
C ARG A 161 1.46 -16.05 4.63
N ILE A 162 1.63 -16.50 5.87
CA ILE A 162 2.84 -16.23 6.67
C ILE A 162 4.03 -16.94 6.02
N VAL A 163 3.88 -18.22 5.71
CA VAL A 163 4.90 -19.05 5.06
C VAL A 163 5.26 -18.48 3.70
N GLY A 164 4.26 -18.22 2.84
CA GLY A 164 4.49 -17.63 1.53
C GLY A 164 5.18 -16.27 1.62
N TYR A 165 4.79 -15.42 2.58
CA TYR A 165 5.46 -14.13 2.76
C TYR A 165 6.92 -14.29 3.22
N LEU A 166 7.19 -15.13 4.22
CA LEU A 166 8.55 -15.42 4.70
C LEU A 166 9.44 -15.97 3.59
N GLN A 167 8.90 -16.83 2.72
CA GLN A 167 9.61 -17.36 1.56
C GLN A 167 9.97 -16.28 0.52
N THR A 168 9.29 -15.13 0.52
CA THR A 168 9.67 -13.99 -0.35
C THR A 168 10.79 -13.12 0.25
N LEU A 169 11.08 -13.28 1.54
CA LEU A 169 12.13 -12.55 2.23
C LEU A 169 13.45 -13.26 1.93
N GLY A 170 14.30 -12.68 1.08
CA GLY A 170 15.62 -13.25 0.77
C GLY A 170 16.64 -13.08 1.91
N ASN A 171 17.91 -13.36 1.61
CA ASN A 171 19.03 -13.34 2.58
C ASN A 171 19.20 -12.02 3.35
N THR A 172 18.72 -10.91 2.81
CA THR A 172 18.77 -9.60 3.48
C THR A 172 17.86 -9.51 4.71
N HIS A 173 17.00 -10.51 4.95
CA HIS A 173 16.00 -10.50 6.01
C HIS A 173 16.01 -11.78 6.85
N LEU A 174 17.14 -12.51 6.89
CA LEU A 174 17.28 -13.77 7.66
C LEU A 174 16.86 -13.63 9.13
N GLU A 175 17.20 -12.52 9.78
CA GLU A 175 16.80 -12.27 11.17
C GLU A 175 15.28 -12.28 11.35
N LEU A 176 14.54 -11.66 10.42
CA LEU A 176 13.08 -11.67 10.43
C LEU A 176 12.55 -13.08 10.11
N ILE A 177 13.14 -13.75 9.12
CA ILE A 177 12.74 -15.12 8.75
C ILE A 177 12.85 -16.02 9.98
N PHE A 178 14.01 -16.07 10.63
CA PHE A 178 14.21 -16.92 11.81
C PHE A 178 13.31 -16.52 12.98
N LYS A 179 13.13 -15.22 13.23
CA LYS A 179 12.26 -14.72 14.30
C LYS A 179 10.83 -15.24 14.15
N TYR A 180 10.24 -15.10 12.97
CA TYR A 180 8.84 -15.47 12.75
C TYR A 180 8.67 -16.96 12.47
N THR A 181 9.60 -17.62 11.79
CA THR A 181 9.55 -19.08 11.59
C THR A 181 9.65 -19.83 12.91
N ARG A 182 10.43 -19.33 13.89
CA ARG A 182 10.44 -19.91 15.24
C ARG A 182 9.03 -19.98 15.84
N TRP A 183 8.27 -18.89 15.72
CA TRP A 183 6.89 -18.86 16.19
C TRP A 183 5.98 -19.80 15.39
N VAL A 184 6.16 -19.91 14.07
CA VAL A 184 5.40 -20.87 13.24
C VAL A 184 5.71 -22.30 13.67
N LEU A 185 6.98 -22.67 13.84
CA LEU A 185 7.42 -24.01 14.28
C LEU A 185 6.83 -24.41 15.64
N ASP A 186 6.70 -23.45 16.57
CA ASP A 186 6.09 -23.70 17.88
C ASP A 186 4.58 -24.04 17.79
N LYS A 187 3.91 -23.69 16.68
CA LYS A 187 2.48 -23.91 16.45
C LYS A 187 2.20 -25.04 15.47
N ASP A 188 2.96 -25.10 14.40
CA ASP A 188 2.86 -26.08 13.32
C ASP A 188 4.26 -26.33 12.75
N VAL A 189 4.79 -27.51 13.07
CA VAL A 189 6.13 -27.93 12.62
C VAL A 189 6.18 -28.08 11.10
N ALA A 190 5.12 -28.57 10.47
CA ALA A 190 5.10 -28.78 9.02
C ALA A 190 5.16 -27.44 8.29
N ALA A 191 4.30 -26.49 8.67
CA ALA A 191 4.30 -25.15 8.09
C ALA A 191 5.61 -24.40 8.36
N GLY A 192 6.21 -24.56 9.56
CA GLY A 192 7.48 -23.91 9.89
C GLY A 192 8.66 -24.45 9.07
N LEU A 193 8.67 -25.75 8.78
CA LEU A 193 9.68 -26.36 7.89
C LEU A 193 9.48 -25.90 6.43
N GLU A 194 8.23 -25.77 6.00
CA GLU A 194 7.87 -25.32 4.65
C GLU A 194 8.50 -23.97 4.30
N VAL A 195 8.70 -23.07 5.28
CA VAL A 195 9.40 -21.79 5.06
C VAL A 195 10.77 -21.99 4.40
N PHE A 196 11.49 -23.06 4.72
CA PHE A 196 12.85 -23.32 4.20
C PHE A 196 12.89 -24.35 3.07
N THR A 197 11.83 -25.12 2.88
CA THR A 197 11.75 -26.20 1.89
C THR A 197 10.81 -25.89 0.73
N GLY A 198 10.10 -24.76 0.77
CA GLY A 198 9.16 -24.37 -0.27
C GLY A 198 9.80 -24.30 -1.66
N GLU A 199 9.15 -24.94 -2.62
CA GLU A 199 9.59 -24.96 -4.01
C GLU A 199 9.04 -23.78 -4.83
N ASP A 200 8.13 -22.98 -4.30
CA ASP A 200 7.52 -21.92 -5.11
C ASP A 200 8.34 -20.61 -5.09
N SER A 201 9.35 -20.49 -4.21
CA SER A 201 10.19 -19.30 -4.11
C SER A 201 11.68 -19.58 -4.33
N ASP A 202 12.24 -18.96 -5.37
CA ASP A 202 13.68 -18.98 -5.63
C ASP A 202 14.49 -18.30 -4.51
N LEU A 203 13.89 -17.34 -3.80
CA LEU A 203 14.55 -16.70 -2.66
C LEU A 203 14.67 -17.66 -1.48
N ALA A 204 13.60 -18.41 -1.18
CA ALA A 204 13.62 -19.44 -0.15
C ALA A 204 14.64 -20.55 -0.44
N ARG A 205 14.72 -20.99 -1.71
CA ARG A 205 15.70 -21.99 -2.16
C ARG A 205 17.15 -21.55 -1.97
N ASN A 206 17.43 -20.27 -2.19
CA ASN A 206 18.77 -19.70 -2.15
C ASN A 206 19.08 -19.00 -0.81
N LEU A 207 18.32 -19.29 0.25
CA LEU A 207 18.64 -18.80 1.59
C LEU A 207 20.01 -19.31 2.02
N ASP A 208 20.82 -18.42 2.60
CA ASP A 208 22.10 -18.76 3.19
C ASP A 208 21.85 -19.51 4.50
N ARG A 209 22.34 -20.75 4.52
CA ARG A 209 22.16 -21.69 5.62
C ARG A 209 23.42 -21.80 6.48
N GLN A 210 24.46 -21.06 6.12
CA GLN A 210 25.71 -21.00 6.86
C GLN A 210 25.66 -19.76 7.77
N ALA A 211 25.18 -19.96 9.00
CA ALA A 211 25.30 -18.99 10.08
C ALA A 211 26.49 -19.35 10.98
#